data_AF-A0A961NBN7-F1
#
_entry.id   AF-A0A961NBN7-F1
#
_cell.length_a   1.000
_cell.length_b   1.000
_cell.length_c   1.000
_cell.angle_alpha   90.00
_cell.angle_beta   90.00
_cell.angle_gamma   90.00
#
_symmetry.space_group_name_H-M   'P 1'
#
loop_
_entity.id
_entity.type
_entity.pdbx_description
1 polymer ?
#
loop_
_entity_poly.entity_id
_entity_poly.type
_entity_poly.pdbx_seq_one_letter_code
_entity_poly.pdbx_strand_id
1 'polypeptide(L)'
;AHLPDPSLLEGRMGIREAWTAVFAVGLRPCTGALIVLTFSFLNGLYLAGILSAFAMAVGTAITVSAIATLAVTAKNVALRLSSGSELRSGIYRAIEIGGAALIFVMGLTLLAAAYYG
;
A
#
# COMPACT_ATOMS: atom_id res chain seq x y z
N ALA A 1 30.48 1.50 5.04
CA ALA A 1 29.97 0.18 5.41
C ALA A 1 28.62 0.35 6.12
N HIS A 2 27.52 0.19 5.40
CA HIS A 2 26.39 -0.70 5.71
C HIS A 2 25.31 -0.44 4.64
N LEU A 3 25.65 -0.80 3.41
CA LEU A 3 24.64 -0.99 2.36
C LEU A 3 24.12 -2.41 2.58
N PRO A 4 22.82 -2.62 2.85
CA PRO A 4 22.23 -3.95 2.78
C PRO A 4 22.54 -4.54 1.41
N ASP A 5 23.07 -5.75 1.42
CA ASP A 5 23.48 -6.48 0.23
C ASP A 5 22.25 -6.65 -0.71
N PRO A 6 22.32 -6.20 -1.98
CA PRO A 6 21.20 -6.29 -2.94
C PRO A 6 20.80 -7.75 -3.25
N SER A 7 21.66 -8.71 -2.90
CA SER A 7 21.39 -10.14 -2.94
C SER A 7 20.27 -10.60 -1.99
N LEU A 8 19.85 -9.78 -1.02
CA LEU A 8 18.64 -10.01 -0.21
C LEU A 8 17.34 -9.50 -0.86
N LEU A 9 17.42 -8.65 -1.90
CA LEU A 9 16.26 -8.22 -2.70
C LEU A 9 16.10 -9.06 -3.98
N GLU A 10 17.16 -9.75 -4.42
CA GLU A 10 17.12 -10.75 -5.50
C GLU A 10 16.57 -12.12 -5.06
N GLY A 11 16.48 -12.34 -3.75
CA GLY A 11 15.82 -13.50 -3.17
C GLY A 11 14.31 -13.37 -3.31
N ARG A 12 13.78 -13.66 -4.51
CA ARG A 12 12.40 -14.09 -4.81
C ARG A 12 11.46 -13.69 -3.70
N MET A 13 10.83 -12.50 -3.77
CA MET A 13 9.73 -12.06 -2.88
C MET A 13 8.98 -13.30 -2.42
N GLY A 14 9.32 -13.77 -1.23
CA GLY A 14 9.02 -15.15 -0.87
C GLY A 14 7.52 -15.24 -0.93
N ILE A 15 6.95 -16.28 -1.53
CA ILE A 15 5.52 -16.54 -1.38
C ILE A 15 5.12 -16.37 0.10
N ARG A 16 6.01 -16.71 1.04
CA ARG A 16 5.91 -16.38 2.46
C ARG A 16 5.78 -14.88 2.80
N GLU A 17 6.65 -13.99 2.31
CA GLU A 17 6.54 -12.54 2.58
C GLU A 17 5.32 -11.89 1.94
N ALA A 18 4.94 -12.34 0.74
CA ALA A 18 3.70 -11.89 0.12
C ALA A 18 2.49 -12.32 0.98
N TRP A 19 2.48 -13.55 1.49
CA TRP A 19 1.42 -14.05 2.36
C TRP A 19 1.39 -13.34 3.73
N THR A 20 2.54 -13.04 4.35
CA THR A 20 2.56 -12.28 5.62
C THR A 20 2.08 -10.85 5.43
N ALA A 21 2.44 -10.20 4.33
CA ALA A 21 1.94 -8.87 4.00
C ALA A 21 0.42 -8.86 3.75
N VAL A 22 -0.09 -9.85 3.00
CA VAL A 22 -1.54 -10.01 2.75
C VAL A 22 -2.28 -10.26 4.06
N PHE A 23 -1.77 -11.11 4.95
CA PHE A 23 -2.36 -11.33 6.26
C PHE A 23 -2.35 -10.07 7.13
N ALA A 24 -1.25 -9.33 7.17
CA ALA A 24 -1.14 -8.11 7.96
C ALA A 24 -2.09 -7.00 7.47
N VAL A 25 -2.29 -6.88 6.16
CA VAL A 25 -3.24 -5.94 5.55
C VAL A 25 -4.69 -6.40 5.78
N GLY A 26 -4.96 -7.70 5.65
CA GLY A 26 -6.30 -8.28 5.85
C GLY A 26 -6.77 -8.26 7.30
N LEU A 27 -5.85 -8.28 8.27
CA LEU A 27 -6.17 -8.19 9.70
C LEU A 27 -6.61 -6.79 10.14
N ARG A 28 -6.63 -5.79 9.25
CA ARG A 28 -7.12 -4.45 9.56
C ARG A 28 -8.60 -4.37 9.16
N PRO A 29 -9.55 -4.78 10.03
CA PRO A 29 -10.94 -4.49 9.75
C PRO A 29 -11.07 -2.98 9.74
N CYS A 30 -11.47 -2.40 8.61
CA CYS A 30 -11.93 -1.02 8.67
C CYS A 30 -13.17 -1.02 9.57
N THR A 31 -13.23 -0.06 10.48
CA THR A 31 -14.37 0.08 11.39
C THR A 31 -15.71 0.13 10.63
N GLY A 32 -15.72 0.64 9.38
CA GLY A 32 -16.89 0.65 8.51
C GLY A 32 -17.44 -0.73 8.11
N ALA A 33 -16.57 -1.71 7.80
CA ALA A 33 -17.02 -3.05 7.43
C ALA A 33 -17.62 -3.80 8.63
N LEU A 34 -17.08 -3.59 9.83
CA LEU A 34 -17.64 -4.16 11.06
C LEU A 34 -19.05 -3.64 11.33
N ILE A 35 -19.29 -2.33 11.19
CA ILE A 35 -20.61 -1.73 11.40
C ILE A 35 -21.65 -2.34 10.45
N VAL A 36 -21.33 -2.47 9.16
CA VAL A 36 -22.25 -3.04 8.16
C VAL A 36 -22.48 -4.55 8.37
N LEU A 37 -21.43 -5.29 8.74
CA LEU A 37 -21.54 -6.72 9.07
C LEU A 37 -22.43 -6.96 10.29
N THR A 38 -22.24 -6.19 11.37
CA THR A 38 -23.09 -6.29 12.57
C THR A 38 -24.55 -5.97 12.25
N PHE A 39 -24.80 -4.91 11.47
CA PHE A 39 -26.16 -4.53 11.08
C PHE A 39 -26.84 -5.60 10.19
N SER A 40 -26.07 -6.19 9.28
CA SER A 40 -26.53 -7.29 8.41
C SER A 40 -26.86 -8.55 9.20
N PHE A 41 -26.05 -8.89 10.21
CA PHE A 41 -26.25 -10.03 11.10
C PHE A 41 -27.54 -9.87 11.93
N LEU A 42 -27.79 -8.66 12.44
CA LEU A 42 -28.97 -8.35 13.24
C LEU A 42 -30.28 -8.38 12.43
N ASN A 43 -30.23 -8.07 11.14
CA ASN A 43 -31.41 -8.10 10.25
C ASN A 43 -31.54 -9.43 9.47
N GLY A 44 -30.57 -10.34 9.56
CA GLY A 44 -30.54 -11.58 8.77
C GLY A 44 -30.16 -11.40 7.29
N LEU A 45 -29.74 -10.20 6.87
CA LEU A 45 -29.32 -9.88 5.50
C LEU A 45 -27.82 -10.13 5.28
N TYR A 46 -27.38 -11.38 5.38
CA TYR A 46 -25.97 -11.76 5.17
C TYR A 46 -25.40 -11.32 3.82
N LEU A 47 -26.25 -11.24 2.78
CA LEU A 47 -25.85 -10.83 1.43
C LEU A 47 -25.36 -9.38 1.37
N ALA A 48 -25.94 -8.48 2.19
CA ALA A 48 -25.55 -7.07 2.24
C ALA A 48 -24.15 -6.89 2.85
N GLY A 49 -23.83 -7.66 3.89
CA GLY A 49 -22.50 -7.69 4.50
C GLY A 49 -21.42 -8.17 3.53
N ILE A 50 -21.70 -9.24 2.78
CA ILE A 50 -20.78 -9.76 1.74
C ILE A 50 -20.59 -8.72 0.63
N LEU A 51 -21.67 -8.13 0.12
CA LEU A 51 -21.59 -7.09 -0.92
C LEU A 51 -20.76 -5.89 -0.46
N SER A 52 -20.91 -5.46 0.79
CA SER A 52 -20.14 -4.34 1.36
C SER A 52 -18.64 -4.64 1.43
N ALA A 53 -18.26 -5.85 1.86
CA ALA A 53 -16.86 -6.26 1.90
C ALA A 53 -16.25 -6.31 0.50
N PHE A 54 -16.98 -6.83 -0.49
CA PHE A 54 -16.56 -6.83 -1.89
C PHE A 54 -16.43 -5.41 -2.44
N ALA A 55 -17.43 -4.55 -2.23
CA ALA A 55 -17.40 -3.16 -2.70
C ALA A 55 -16.19 -2.40 -2.13
N MET A 56 -15.88 -2.62 -0.86
CA MET A 56 -14.70 -2.02 -0.24
C MET A 56 -13.39 -2.56 -0.81
N ALA A 57 -13.24 -3.88 -0.95
CA ALA A 57 -12.04 -4.47 -1.53
C ALA A 57 -11.80 -3.95 -2.95
N VAL A 58 -12.86 -3.90 -3.77
CA VAL A 58 -12.83 -3.36 -5.14
C VAL A 58 -12.47 -1.87 -5.14
N GLY A 59 -13.10 -1.06 -4.30
CA GLY A 59 -12.79 0.38 -4.23
C GLY A 59 -11.34 0.66 -3.84
N THR A 60 -10.81 -0.12 -2.89
CA THR A 60 -9.41 0.00 -2.45
C THR A 60 -8.45 -0.42 -3.56
N ALA A 61 -8.73 -1.54 -4.26
CA ALA A 61 -7.93 -2.01 -5.37
C ALA A 61 -7.90 -1.00 -6.54
N ILE A 62 -9.05 -0.42 -6.89
CA ILE A 62 -9.15 0.60 -7.95
C ILE A 62 -8.33 1.83 -7.59
N THR A 63 -8.50 2.34 -6.37
CA THR A 63 -7.83 3.57 -5.91
C THR A 63 -6.31 3.37 -5.87
N VAL A 64 -5.84 2.26 -5.29
CA VAL A 64 -4.40 1.95 -5.21
C VAL A 64 -3.81 1.77 -6.60
N SER A 65 -4.49 1.04 -7.48
CA SER A 65 -4.03 0.84 -8.87
C SER A 65 -3.93 2.17 -9.61
N ALA A 66 -4.94 3.03 -9.50
CA ALA A 66 -4.96 4.33 -10.16
C ALA A 66 -3.80 5.23 -9.68
N ILE A 67 -3.59 5.33 -8.36
CA ILE A 67 -2.50 6.12 -7.78
C ILE A 67 -1.15 5.53 -8.20
N ALA A 68 -0.99 4.21 -8.16
CA ALA A 68 0.25 3.54 -8.56
C ALA A 68 0.56 3.78 -10.06
N THR A 69 -0.42 3.65 -10.95
CA THR A 69 -0.24 3.93 -12.38
C THR A 69 0.14 5.39 -12.62
N LEU A 70 -0.54 6.34 -11.97
CA LEU A 70 -0.21 7.76 -12.08
C LEU A 70 1.21 8.05 -11.58
N ALA A 71 1.61 7.50 -10.43
CA ALA A 71 2.95 7.68 -9.89
C ALA A 71 4.04 7.10 -10.80
N VAL A 72 3.83 5.89 -11.34
CA VAL A 72 4.80 5.22 -12.22
C VAL A 72 4.88 5.89 -13.59
N THR A 73 3.77 6.36 -14.14
CA THR A 73 3.76 7.11 -15.40
C THR A 73 4.43 8.47 -15.25
N ALA A 74 4.12 9.23 -14.20
CA ALA A 74 4.79 10.49 -13.90
C ALA A 74 6.31 10.30 -13.72
N LYS A 75 6.72 9.25 -12.98
CA LYS A 75 8.13 8.85 -12.85
C LYS A 75 8.77 8.56 -14.21
N ASN A 76 8.13 7.73 -15.05
CA ASN A 76 8.67 7.36 -16.36
C ASN A 76 8.77 8.57 -17.30
N VAL A 77 7.82 9.49 -17.27
CA VAL A 77 7.85 10.74 -18.05
C VAL A 77 8.99 11.65 -17.57
N ALA A 78 9.15 11.82 -16.26
CA ALA A 78 10.26 12.59 -15.69
C ALA A 78 11.63 11.99 -16.05
N LEU A 79 11.73 10.66 -16.05
CA LEU A 79 12.96 9.95 -16.44
C LEU A 79 13.25 10.07 -17.95
N ARG A 80 12.21 10.06 -18.81
CA ARG A 80 12.37 10.26 -20.26
C ARG A 80 12.78 11.69 -20.62
N LEU A 81 12.34 12.70 -19.86
CA LEU A 81 12.74 14.09 -20.06
C LEU A 81 14.16 14.38 -19.52
N SER A 82 14.63 13.62 -18.53
CA SER A 82 15.96 13.78 -17.91
C SER A 82 17.07 13.04 -18.69
N SER A 83 17.43 13.55 -19.87
CA SER A 83 18.47 12.98 -20.76
C SER A 83 19.94 13.19 -20.29
N GLY A 84 20.20 13.67 -19.06
CA GLY A 84 21.55 13.92 -18.52
C GLY A 84 21.95 12.92 -17.43
N SER A 85 23.06 12.21 -17.62
CA SER A 85 23.54 11.06 -16.82
C SER A 85 23.59 11.28 -15.29
N GLU A 86 23.90 12.50 -14.82
CA GLU A 86 24.02 12.81 -13.38
C GLU A 86 22.67 13.06 -12.69
N LEU A 87 21.72 13.70 -13.40
CA LEU A 87 20.40 14.07 -12.86
C LEU A 87 19.49 12.84 -12.67
N ARG A 88 19.70 11.80 -13.48
CA ARG A 88 18.99 10.52 -13.42
C ARG A 88 19.19 9.79 -12.10
N SER A 89 20.38 9.87 -11.48
CA SER A 89 20.63 9.25 -10.17
C SER A 89 19.95 10.03 -9.03
N GLY A 90 19.94 11.37 -9.12
CA GLY A 90 19.29 12.23 -8.14
C GLY A 90 17.77 12.08 -8.12
N ILE A 91 17.14 11.99 -9.29
CA ILE A 91 15.69 11.76 -9.41
C ILE A 91 15.32 10.37 -8.89
N TYR A 92 16.14 9.35 -9.15
CA TYR A 92 15.88 8.00 -8.64
C TYR A 92 15.90 7.97 -7.11
N ARG A 93 16.93 8.57 -6.49
CA ARG A 93 17.04 8.69 -5.03
C ARG A 93 15.92 9.54 -4.43
N ALA A 94 15.53 10.64 -5.07
CA ALA A 94 14.46 11.49 -4.59
C ALA A 94 13.10 10.77 -4.57
N ILE A 95 12.81 9.96 -5.60
CA ILE A 95 11.58 9.17 -5.67
C ILE A 95 11.60 8.01 -4.68
N GLU A 96 12.74 7.34 -4.54
CA GLU A 96 12.90 6.23 -3.59
C GLU A 96 12.78 6.72 -2.14
N ILE A 97 13.47 7.81 -1.79
CA ILE A 97 13.37 8.44 -0.46
C ILE A 97 11.97 9.01 -0.24
N GLY A 98 11.36 9.63 -1.25
CA GLY A 98 9.99 10.14 -1.17
C GLY A 98 8.97 9.04 -0.91
N GLY A 99 9.09 7.91 -1.62
CA GLY A 99 8.24 6.73 -1.40
C GLY A 99 8.45 6.11 -0.03
N ALA A 100 9.71 5.91 0.39
CA ALA A 100 10.03 5.38 1.71
C ALA A 100 9.54 6.30 2.84
N ALA A 101 9.73 7.61 2.72
CA ALA A 101 9.28 8.60 3.70
C ALA A 101 7.75 8.63 3.80
N LEU A 102 7.03 8.56 2.68
CA LEU A 102 5.57 8.54 2.68
C LEU A 102 5.02 7.29 3.37
N ILE A 103 5.58 6.11 3.06
CA ILE A 103 5.20 4.85 3.73
C ILE A 103 5.53 4.93 5.23
N PHE A 104 6.69 5.49 5.59
CA PHE A 104 7.11 5.65 6.98
C PHE A 104 6.18 6.57 7.77
N VAL A 105 5.80 7.72 7.20
CA VAL A 105 4.84 8.66 7.82
C VAL A 105 3.47 8.00 7.98
N MET A 106 2.98 7.27 6.97
CA MET A 106 1.76 6.48 7.11
C MET A 106 1.87 5.47 8.26
N GLY A 107 2.96 4.72 8.35
CA GLY A 107 3.22 3.80 9.47
C GLY A 107 3.20 4.50 10.83
N LEU A 108 3.85 5.66 10.94
CA LEU A 108 3.84 6.49 12.14
C LEU A 108 2.44 6.98 12.51
N THR A 109 1.66 7.47 11.55
CA THR A 109 0.29 7.94 11.82
C THR A 109 -0.60 6.82 12.32
N LEU A 110 -0.45 5.61 11.77
CA LEU A 110 -1.18 4.43 12.22
C LEU A 110 -0.74 3.98 13.61
N LEU A 111 0.56 4.05 13.91
CA LEU A 111 1.11 3.75 15.24
C LEU A 111 0.62 4.77 16.28
N ALA A 112 0.63 6.05 15.93
CA ALA A 112 0.10 7.12 16.77
C ALA A 112 -1.40 6.94 17.01
N ALA A 113 -2.19 6.65 15.98
CA ALA A 113 -3.61 6.36 16.13
C ALA A 113 -3.88 5.13 17.03
N ALA A 114 -3.02 4.11 16.98
CA ALA A 114 -3.13 2.94 17.84
C ALA A 114 -2.69 3.21 19.30
N TYR A 115 -1.84 4.20 19.54
CA TYR A 115 -1.38 4.58 20.88
C TYR A 115 -2.33 5.58 21.57
N TYR A 116 -2.95 6.49 20.80
CA TYR A 116 -3.86 7.52 21.30
C TYR A 116 -5.35 7.15 21.16
N GLY A 117 -5.67 5.98 20.63
CA GLY A 117 -7.04 5.49 20.37
C GLY A 117 -7.51 4.44 21.35
#